data_AF-A0A7C5NAQ6-F1
#
_entry.id   AF-A0A7C5NAQ6-F1
#
_cell.length_a   1.000
_cell.length_b   1.000
_cell.length_c   1.000
_cell.angle_alpha   90.00
_cell.angle_beta   90.00
_cell.angle_gamma   90.00
#
_symmetry.space_group_name_H-M   'P 1'
#
loop_
_entity.id
_entity.type
_entity.pdbx_description
1 polymer ?
#
loop_
_entity_poly.entity_id
_entity_poly.type
_entity_poly.pdbx_seq_one_letter_code
_entity_poly.pdbx_strand_id
1 'polypeptide(L)'
;MSKIAKTDIRTLSPQVLEALLVEQGEQRFRVKQINEWLWKKGARSFEDMTNLSKKLRTSLREQFVINSIVADKVQHSLDGTIKTRFRLYDDLMIESVLIPVPADRRFTVCVSSQVGCSLSCKFCATGQMKRVRNLDAAEIFDQVVLVNEQCLEKFGHPLSNIVFMGMGEPLLTYKNVMRSIELISSPEGLNRSPRRITLSTVGIAKMIRKLADDEVKFNLALSLHAADDEKRNSIMPINEQNNLTVLLDAIDYFYQKTKNKISYEYITFQDFNDSIADAANLVKLCKRFPVKVNIIEYNPIEGL
;
A
#
# COMPACT_ATOMS: atom_id res chain seq x y z
N MET A 1 0.21 17.91 -33.75
CA MET A 1 1.49 17.88 -33.04
C MET A 1 1.33 16.94 -31.85
N SER A 2 1.96 15.76 -31.90
CA SER A 2 2.00 14.85 -30.74
C SER A 2 2.67 15.59 -29.58
N LYS A 3 1.93 15.86 -28.50
CA LYS A 3 2.50 16.40 -27.26
C LYS A 3 3.47 15.32 -26.77
N ILE A 4 4.78 15.57 -26.84
CA ILE A 4 5.76 14.68 -26.20
C ILE A 4 5.35 14.58 -24.73
N ALA A 5 4.99 13.38 -24.29
CA ALA A 5 4.60 13.15 -22.90
C ALA A 5 5.81 13.45 -22.02
N LYS A 6 5.67 14.42 -21.11
CA LYS A 6 6.74 14.78 -20.17
C LYS A 6 6.99 13.62 -19.23
N THR A 7 8.25 13.39 -18.89
CA THR A 7 8.64 12.39 -17.91
C THR A 7 8.21 12.82 -16.51
N ASP A 8 7.63 11.92 -15.72
CA ASP A 8 7.42 12.19 -14.30
C ASP A 8 8.77 12.21 -13.58
N ILE A 9 9.13 13.36 -13.01
CA ILE A 9 10.41 13.55 -12.30
C ILE A 9 10.61 12.53 -11.18
N ARG A 10 9.52 12.02 -10.59
CA ARG A 10 9.52 11.06 -9.48
C ARG A 10 9.95 9.66 -9.89
N THR A 11 10.02 9.38 -11.19
CA THR A 11 10.52 8.11 -11.74
C THR A 11 12.04 8.09 -11.92
N LEU A 12 12.69 9.26 -11.86
CA LEU A 12 14.13 9.39 -12.02
C LEU A 12 14.88 9.00 -10.75
N SER A 13 16.04 8.36 -10.89
CA SER A 13 16.95 8.20 -9.76
C SER A 13 17.59 9.55 -9.40
N PRO A 14 18.00 9.75 -8.14
CA PRO A 14 18.72 10.96 -7.75
C PRO A 14 19.94 11.25 -8.63
N GLN A 15 20.67 10.22 -9.07
CA GLN A 15 21.86 10.35 -9.91
C GLN A 15 21.52 10.83 -11.33
N VAL A 16 20.43 10.33 -11.91
CA VAL A 16 19.96 10.78 -13.23
C VAL A 16 19.48 12.22 -13.16
N LEU A 17 18.71 12.58 -12.12
CA LEU A 17 18.27 13.95 -11.92
C LEU A 17 19.46 14.90 -11.70
N GLU A 18 20.49 14.47 -10.96
CA GLU A 18 21.72 15.24 -10.78
C GLU A 18 22.43 15.53 -12.09
N ALA A 19 22.63 14.51 -12.93
CA ALA A 19 23.30 14.68 -14.22
C ALA A 19 22.54 15.69 -15.10
N LEU A 20 21.21 15.57 -15.18
CA LEU A 20 20.37 16.48 -15.97
C LEU A 20 20.42 17.92 -15.47
N LEU A 21 20.42 18.14 -14.15
CA LEU A 21 20.53 19.49 -13.58
C LEU A 21 21.91 20.10 -13.82
N VAL A 22 22.98 19.31 -13.68
CA VAL A 22 24.36 19.78 -13.94
C VAL A 22 24.55 20.16 -15.40
N GLU A 23 24.02 19.37 -16.34
CA GLU A 23 24.04 19.68 -17.77
C GLU A 23 23.34 21.01 -18.10
N GLN A 24 22.35 21.40 -17.30
CA GLN A 24 21.61 22.67 -17.41
C GLN A 24 22.27 23.84 -16.67
N GLY A 25 23.46 23.62 -16.10
CA GLY A 25 24.21 24.64 -15.35
C GLY A 25 23.71 24.87 -13.93
N GLU A 26 22.88 23.98 -13.38
CA GLU A 26 22.44 24.03 -11.98
C GLU A 26 23.44 23.33 -11.05
N GLN A 27 23.45 23.75 -9.79
CA GLN A 27 24.36 23.18 -8.79
C GLN A 27 23.85 21.82 -8.28
N ARG A 28 24.76 20.87 -8.04
CA ARG A 28 24.43 19.49 -7.58
C ARG A 28 23.50 19.44 -6.38
N PHE A 29 23.63 20.38 -5.43
CA PHE A 29 22.79 20.40 -4.23
C PHE A 29 21.30 20.61 -4.52
N ARG A 30 20.92 21.12 -5.71
CA ARG A 30 19.52 21.33 -6.11
C ARG A 30 18.72 20.02 -6.13
N VAL A 31 19.36 18.91 -6.46
CA VAL A 31 18.74 17.57 -6.43
C VAL A 31 18.22 17.25 -5.03
N LYS A 32 19.02 17.55 -4.00
CA LYS A 32 18.63 17.33 -2.61
C LYS A 32 17.40 18.16 -2.25
N GLN A 33 17.38 19.43 -2.66
CA GLN A 33 16.23 20.31 -2.40
C GLN A 33 14.96 19.81 -3.11
N ILE A 34 15.06 19.40 -4.38
CA ILE A 34 13.95 18.84 -5.13
C ILE A 34 13.44 17.56 -4.46
N ASN A 35 14.33 16.63 -4.11
CA ASN A 35 13.95 15.40 -3.40
C ASN A 35 13.29 15.66 -2.05
N GLU A 36 13.76 16.65 -1.29
CA GLU A 36 13.11 17.04 -0.03
C GLU A 36 11.68 17.54 -0.26
N TRP A 37 11.44 18.31 -1.33
CA TRP A 37 10.07 18.71 -1.69
C TRP A 37 9.20 17.54 -2.12
N LEU A 38 9.73 16.66 -2.98
CA LEU A 38 8.96 15.51 -3.47
C LEU A 38 8.61 14.54 -2.33
N TRP A 39 9.58 14.18 -1.48
CA TRP A 39 9.45 13.02 -0.59
C TRP A 39 9.28 13.35 0.89
N LYS A 40 9.83 14.47 1.39
CA LYS A 40 9.57 14.90 2.77
C LYS A 40 8.30 15.74 2.89
N LYS A 41 8.04 16.55 1.86
CA LYS A 41 6.91 17.50 1.85
C LYS A 41 5.74 17.06 0.99
N GLY A 42 5.89 16.03 0.15
CA GLY A 42 4.82 15.54 -0.72
C GLY A 42 4.36 16.59 -1.73
N ALA A 43 5.29 17.39 -2.27
CA ALA A 43 4.97 18.45 -3.22
C ALA A 43 4.34 17.90 -4.50
N ARG A 44 3.27 18.57 -4.94
CA ARG A 44 2.47 18.15 -6.11
C ARG A 44 2.64 19.10 -7.29
N SER A 45 3.25 20.26 -7.07
CA SER A 45 3.61 21.23 -8.09
C SER A 45 5.06 21.70 -7.90
N PHE A 46 5.74 21.98 -9.01
CA PHE A 46 7.03 22.66 -8.95
C PHE A 46 6.93 24.06 -8.34
N GLU A 47 5.75 24.69 -8.37
CA GLU A 47 5.55 26.00 -7.74
C GLU A 47 5.66 25.96 -6.21
N ASP A 48 5.30 24.83 -5.60
CA ASP A 48 5.38 24.61 -4.15
C ASP A 48 6.84 24.69 -3.67
N MET A 49 7.82 24.48 -4.55
CA MET A 49 9.24 24.41 -4.24
C MET A 49 9.87 25.80 -4.02
N THR A 50 9.42 26.52 -2.98
CA THR A 50 9.72 27.96 -2.76
C THR A 50 11.19 28.31 -2.52
N ASN A 51 12.03 27.33 -2.15
CA ASN A 51 13.48 27.52 -2.01
C ASN A 51 14.25 27.34 -3.34
N LEU A 52 13.55 27.03 -4.44
CA LEU A 52 14.10 26.99 -5.80
C LEU A 52 13.84 28.33 -6.51
N SER A 53 14.81 28.75 -7.33
CA SER A 53 14.68 29.97 -8.12
C SER A 53 13.47 29.86 -9.07
N LYS A 54 12.84 30.99 -9.42
CA LYS A 54 11.76 31.00 -10.42
C LYS A 54 12.22 30.38 -11.75
N LYS A 55 13.46 30.69 -12.17
CA LYS A 55 14.09 30.12 -13.37
C LYS A 55 14.12 28.59 -13.33
N LEU A 56 14.57 28.01 -12.21
CA LEU A 56 14.64 26.55 -12.06
C LEU A 56 13.23 25.93 -12.04
N ARG A 57 12.27 26.51 -11.33
CA ARG A 57 10.88 26.02 -11.31
C ARG A 57 10.23 26.02 -12.70
N THR A 58 10.50 27.04 -13.50
CA THR A 58 10.06 27.10 -14.91
C THR A 58 10.73 26.00 -15.74
N SER A 59 12.06 25.85 -15.65
CA SER A 59 12.80 24.81 -16.37
C SER A 59 12.28 23.40 -16.05
N LEU A 60 12.08 23.10 -14.75
CA LEU A 60 11.52 21.83 -14.31
C LEU A 60 10.13 21.57 -14.89
N ARG A 61 9.26 22.59 -14.91
CA ARG A 61 7.92 22.48 -15.50
C ARG A 61 7.96 22.25 -16.99
N GLU A 62 8.91 22.83 -17.71
CA GLU A 62 9.02 22.67 -19.17
C GLU A 62 9.40 21.23 -19.54
N GLN A 63 10.26 20.60 -18.75
CA GLN A 63 10.83 19.28 -19.05
C GLN A 63 10.09 18.12 -18.40
N PHE A 64 9.59 18.31 -17.18
CA PHE A 64 9.02 17.25 -16.35
C PHE A 64 7.58 17.52 -15.98
N VAL A 65 6.94 16.48 -15.45
CA VAL A 65 5.64 16.54 -14.79
C VAL A 65 5.75 15.90 -13.39
N ILE A 66 4.78 16.18 -12.53
CA ILE A 66 4.53 15.43 -11.30
C ILE A 66 3.14 14.82 -11.48
N ASN A 67 3.06 13.53 -11.78
CA ASN A 67 1.78 12.83 -12.03
C ASN A 67 1.07 12.49 -10.70
N SER A 68 0.81 13.49 -9.87
CA SER A 68 0.22 13.24 -8.55
C SER A 68 -1.23 12.78 -8.67
N ILE A 69 -1.65 11.91 -7.76
CA ILE A 69 -3.06 11.49 -7.70
C ILE A 69 -3.94 12.64 -7.21
N VAL A 70 -5.18 12.70 -7.68
CA VAL A 70 -6.11 13.78 -7.35
C VAL A 70 -7.36 13.19 -6.72
N ALA A 71 -7.84 13.77 -5.62
CA ALA A 71 -9.10 13.36 -5.02
C ALA A 71 -10.25 13.66 -6.00
N ASP A 72 -11.00 12.63 -6.37
CA ASP A 72 -12.16 12.71 -7.27
C ASP A 72 -13.47 12.72 -6.49
N LYS A 73 -13.59 11.83 -5.49
CA LYS A 73 -14.76 11.76 -4.62
C LYS A 73 -14.36 11.42 -3.20
N VAL A 74 -14.89 12.15 -2.23
CA VAL A 74 -14.69 11.90 -0.79
C VAL A 74 -16.05 11.56 -0.17
N GLN A 75 -16.09 10.48 0.60
CA GLN A 75 -17.27 10.02 1.33
C GLN A 75 -16.93 9.93 2.81
N HIS A 76 -17.84 10.42 3.65
CA HIS A 76 -17.70 10.39 5.10
C HIS A 76 -18.75 9.46 5.70
N SER A 77 -18.30 8.58 6.57
CA SER A 77 -19.14 7.72 7.40
C SER A 77 -19.44 8.38 8.75
N LEU A 78 -20.50 7.91 9.42
CA LEU A 78 -20.90 8.38 10.74
C LEU A 78 -19.89 8.02 11.84
N ASP A 79 -19.16 6.91 11.67
CA ASP A 79 -18.09 6.46 12.57
C ASP A 79 -16.78 7.25 12.40
N GLY A 80 -16.75 8.23 11.49
CA GLY A 80 -15.59 9.04 11.16
C GLY A 80 -14.72 8.47 10.03
N THR A 81 -14.98 7.26 9.54
CA THR A 81 -14.27 6.69 8.39
C THR A 81 -14.41 7.60 7.17
N ILE A 82 -13.31 7.84 6.47
CA ILE A 82 -13.29 8.64 5.23
C ILE A 82 -12.82 7.75 4.09
N LYS A 83 -13.67 7.54 3.08
CA LYS A 83 -13.29 6.87 1.85
C LYS A 83 -13.03 7.91 0.78
N THR A 84 -11.84 7.88 0.19
CA THR A 84 -11.45 8.76 -0.92
C THR A 84 -11.19 7.94 -2.17
N ARG A 85 -11.92 8.26 -3.24
CA ARG A 85 -11.60 7.82 -4.60
C ARG A 85 -10.61 8.82 -5.19
N PHE A 86 -9.47 8.32 -5.64
CA PHE A 86 -8.44 9.09 -6.32
C PHE A 86 -8.44 8.78 -7.81
N ARG A 87 -8.29 9.83 -8.63
CA ARG A 87 -8.02 9.74 -10.06
C ARG A 87 -6.51 9.80 -10.31
N LEU A 88 -6.00 8.87 -11.09
CA LEU A 88 -4.61 8.77 -11.52
C LEU A 88 -4.39 9.61 -12.79
N TYR A 89 -3.12 9.76 -13.20
CA TYR A 89 -2.77 10.59 -14.37
C TYR A 89 -3.30 10.04 -15.70
N ASP A 90 -3.63 8.74 -15.73
CA ASP A 90 -4.21 8.02 -16.86
C ASP A 90 -5.73 7.80 -16.71
N ASP A 91 -6.37 8.63 -15.89
CA ASP A 91 -7.82 8.66 -15.62
C ASP A 91 -8.40 7.39 -14.98
N LEU A 92 -7.55 6.41 -14.64
CA LEU A 92 -7.92 5.28 -13.80
C LEU A 92 -8.23 5.74 -12.37
N MET A 93 -9.03 4.95 -11.67
CA MET A 93 -9.50 5.25 -10.32
C MET A 93 -9.05 4.19 -9.33
N ILE A 94 -8.66 4.63 -8.14
CA ILE A 94 -8.39 3.78 -6.98
C ILE A 94 -9.06 4.34 -5.74
N GLU A 95 -9.14 3.55 -4.69
CA GLU A 95 -9.67 3.98 -3.40
C GLU A 95 -8.61 3.89 -2.30
N SER A 96 -8.69 4.82 -1.34
CA SER A 96 -8.02 4.71 -0.05
C SER A 96 -9.01 5.03 1.06
N VAL A 97 -8.79 4.45 2.23
CA VAL A 97 -9.70 4.60 3.37
C VAL A 97 -8.93 5.06 4.60
N LEU A 98 -9.36 6.16 5.22
CA LEU A 98 -8.96 6.54 6.56
C LEU A 98 -9.91 5.90 7.57
N ILE A 99 -9.35 5.10 8.47
CA ILE A 99 -10.06 4.42 9.55
C ILE A 99 -9.57 5.02 10.88
N PRO A 100 -10.33 5.97 11.48
CA PRO A 100 -9.99 6.57 12.75
C PRO A 100 -10.53 5.71 13.91
N VAL A 101 -9.72 5.55 14.94
CA VAL A 101 -10.12 5.03 16.26
C VAL A 101 -9.60 6.04 17.29
N PRO A 102 -10.31 7.18 17.48
CA PRO A 102 -9.80 8.29 18.29
C PRO A 102 -9.52 7.92 19.74
N ALA A 103 -10.33 7.03 20.33
CA ALA A 103 -10.15 6.53 21.71
C ALA A 103 -8.76 5.90 21.92
N ASP A 104 -8.23 5.23 20.90
CA ASP A 104 -6.91 4.58 20.94
C ASP A 104 -5.79 5.47 20.37
N ARG A 105 -6.12 6.70 19.94
CA ARG A 105 -5.25 7.58 19.15
C ARG A 105 -4.66 6.87 17.92
N ARG A 106 -5.46 5.99 17.31
CA ARG A 106 -5.05 5.19 16.16
C ARG A 106 -5.77 5.69 14.91
N PHE A 107 -5.01 6.10 13.91
CA PHE A 107 -5.51 6.60 12.64
C PHE A 107 -4.81 5.83 11.52
N THR A 108 -5.56 4.94 10.87
CA THR A 108 -5.00 3.99 9.92
C THR A 108 -5.41 4.40 8.51
N VAL A 109 -4.45 4.52 7.59
CA VAL A 109 -4.76 4.57 6.16
C VAL A 109 -4.67 3.17 5.55
N CYS A 110 -5.69 2.81 4.78
CA CYS A 110 -5.70 1.66 3.89
C CYS A 110 -5.35 2.13 2.48
N VAL A 111 -4.25 1.64 1.92
CA VAL A 111 -3.75 2.02 0.60
C VAL A 111 -3.92 0.89 -0.42
N SER A 112 -4.21 1.28 -1.65
CA SER A 112 -4.23 0.44 -2.84
C SER A 112 -2.84 0.26 -3.42
N SER A 113 -2.61 -0.87 -4.09
CA SER A 113 -1.35 -1.22 -4.76
C SER A 113 -1.51 -1.47 -6.26
N GLN A 114 -2.73 -1.71 -6.74
CA GLN A 114 -3.06 -1.93 -8.14
C GLN A 114 -4.39 -1.27 -8.49
N VAL A 115 -4.61 -1.07 -9.79
CA VAL A 115 -5.94 -0.78 -10.35
C VAL A 115 -6.60 -2.12 -10.68
N GLY A 116 -7.60 -2.52 -9.89
CA GLY A 116 -8.20 -3.86 -9.92
C GLY A 116 -7.30 -4.93 -9.28
N CYS A 117 -7.71 -6.21 -9.37
CA CYS A 117 -6.92 -7.33 -8.82
C CYS A 117 -7.13 -8.58 -9.68
N SER A 118 -6.09 -9.39 -9.89
CA SER A 118 -6.15 -10.59 -10.74
C SER A 118 -6.40 -11.90 -9.98
N LEU A 119 -6.58 -11.85 -8.67
CA LEU A 119 -6.65 -13.05 -7.81
C LEU A 119 -8.06 -13.62 -7.63
N SER A 120 -9.08 -12.89 -8.08
CA SER A 120 -10.46 -13.37 -8.16
C SER A 120 -11.01 -13.98 -6.87
N CYS A 121 -10.65 -13.42 -5.70
CA CYS A 121 -11.23 -13.82 -4.42
C CYS A 121 -12.74 -13.55 -4.46
N LYS A 122 -13.55 -14.58 -4.20
CA LYS A 122 -15.01 -14.54 -4.44
C LYS A 122 -15.75 -13.53 -3.55
N PHE A 123 -15.21 -13.24 -2.37
CA PHE A 123 -15.77 -12.30 -1.40
C PHE A 123 -15.30 -10.84 -1.61
N CYS A 124 -14.48 -10.57 -2.64
CA CYS A 124 -13.84 -9.27 -2.82
C CYS A 124 -14.40 -8.55 -4.04
N ALA A 125 -14.94 -7.33 -3.85
CA ALA A 125 -15.43 -6.49 -4.94
C ALA A 125 -14.33 -6.24 -5.99
N THR A 126 -13.10 -5.93 -5.54
CA THR A 126 -11.94 -5.75 -6.42
C THR A 126 -11.56 -7.04 -7.15
N GLY A 127 -11.85 -8.21 -6.57
CA GLY A 127 -11.66 -9.51 -7.20
C GLY A 127 -12.57 -9.75 -8.41
N GLN A 128 -13.71 -9.06 -8.50
CA GLN A 128 -14.58 -9.06 -9.68
C GLN A 128 -14.10 -8.11 -10.78
N MET A 129 -13.21 -7.17 -10.46
CA MET A 129 -12.67 -6.20 -11.40
C MET A 129 -11.44 -6.80 -12.11
N LYS A 130 -11.35 -6.62 -13.43
CA LYS A 130 -10.12 -6.98 -14.15
C LYS A 130 -8.95 -6.13 -13.66
N ARG A 131 -7.80 -6.76 -13.43
CA ARG A 131 -6.55 -6.04 -13.20
C ARG A 131 -6.17 -5.24 -14.45
N VAL A 132 -6.01 -3.93 -14.29
CA VAL A 132 -5.58 -3.03 -15.37
C VAL A 132 -4.06 -2.85 -15.34
N ARG A 133 -3.52 -2.30 -14.25
CA ARG A 133 -2.07 -2.13 -14.04
C ARG A 133 -1.68 -2.06 -12.57
N ASN A 134 -0.37 -2.19 -12.34
CA ASN A 134 0.23 -1.91 -11.04
C ASN A 134 0.32 -0.39 -10.82
N LEU A 135 0.22 0.04 -9.57
CA LEU A 135 0.50 1.43 -9.21
C LEU A 135 2.01 1.67 -9.14
N ASP A 136 2.42 2.87 -9.52
CA ASP A 136 3.78 3.34 -9.28
C ASP A 136 3.99 3.67 -7.81
N ALA A 137 5.25 3.62 -7.36
CA ALA A 137 5.59 3.88 -5.97
C ALA A 137 5.11 5.27 -5.50
N ALA A 138 5.15 6.26 -6.40
CA ALA A 138 4.68 7.61 -6.13
C ALA A 138 3.16 7.68 -5.98
N GLU A 139 2.39 6.89 -6.73
CA GLU A 139 0.92 6.83 -6.60
C GLU A 139 0.50 6.20 -5.26
N ILE A 140 1.24 5.20 -4.77
CA ILE A 140 1.03 4.61 -3.44
C ILE A 140 1.42 5.61 -2.34
N PHE A 141 2.55 6.28 -2.51
CA PHE A 141 3.03 7.31 -1.58
C PHE A 141 2.04 8.47 -1.45
N ASP A 142 1.49 8.96 -2.57
CA ASP A 142 0.55 10.07 -2.59
C ASP A 142 -0.73 9.75 -1.81
N GLN A 143 -1.20 8.48 -1.82
CA GLN A 143 -2.34 8.07 -0.98
C GLN A 143 -2.07 8.34 0.50
N VAL A 144 -0.86 8.03 0.98
CA VAL A 144 -0.49 8.27 2.39
C VAL A 144 -0.40 9.76 2.69
N VAL A 145 0.19 10.56 1.80
CA VAL A 145 0.31 12.01 1.99
C VAL A 145 -1.07 12.66 2.04
N LEU A 146 -1.91 12.42 1.03
CA LEU A 146 -3.23 13.05 0.91
C LEU A 146 -4.18 12.62 2.03
N VAL A 147 -4.17 11.35 2.41
CA VAL A 147 -5.00 10.88 3.53
C VAL A 147 -4.45 11.38 4.87
N ASN A 148 -3.13 11.59 5.00
CA ASN A 148 -2.58 12.24 6.19
C ASN A 148 -3.00 13.72 6.31
N GLU A 149 -3.06 14.46 5.19
CA GLU A 149 -3.63 15.81 5.16
C GLU A 149 -5.10 15.80 5.62
N GLN A 150 -5.93 14.88 5.09
CA GLN A 150 -7.31 14.70 5.53
C GLN A 150 -7.42 14.36 7.03
N CYS A 151 -6.52 13.50 7.52
CA CYS A 151 -6.50 13.10 8.93
C CYS A 151 -6.13 14.26 9.85
N LEU A 152 -5.14 15.07 9.46
CA LEU A 152 -4.74 16.28 10.19
C LEU A 152 -5.87 17.32 10.20
N GLU A 153 -6.51 17.55 9.06
CA GLU A 153 -7.62 18.50 8.93
C GLU A 153 -8.82 18.08 9.79
N LYS A 154 -9.22 16.80 9.71
CA LYS A 154 -10.43 16.32 10.39
C LYS A 154 -10.24 16.04 11.87
N PHE A 155 -9.09 15.50 12.26
CA PHE A 155 -8.86 14.97 13.61
C PHE A 155 -7.72 15.65 14.36
N GLY A 156 -6.99 16.59 13.73
CA GLY A 156 -5.84 17.25 14.35
C GLY A 156 -4.68 16.31 14.68
N HIS A 157 -4.67 15.10 14.11
CA HIS A 157 -3.70 14.05 14.40
C HIS A 157 -3.15 13.45 13.11
N PRO A 158 -1.84 13.19 13.00
CA PRO A 158 -1.30 12.52 11.83
C PRO A 158 -1.69 11.04 11.81
N LEU A 159 -1.52 10.39 10.66
CA LEU A 159 -1.64 8.94 10.56
C LEU A 159 -0.68 8.23 11.52
N SER A 160 -1.20 7.23 12.22
CA SER A 160 -0.44 6.38 13.11
C SER A 160 -0.06 5.04 12.47
N ASN A 161 -0.82 4.58 11.48
CA ASN A 161 -0.69 3.26 10.87
C ASN A 161 -0.99 3.30 9.37
N ILE A 162 -0.32 2.44 8.62
CA ILE A 162 -0.50 2.28 7.17
C ILE A 162 -0.69 0.79 6.89
N VAL A 163 -1.76 0.43 6.18
CA VAL A 163 -2.03 -0.96 5.80
C VAL A 163 -2.21 -1.07 4.29
N PHE A 164 -1.54 -2.06 3.68
CA PHE A 164 -1.71 -2.40 2.27
C PHE A 164 -2.82 -3.43 2.14
N MET A 165 -4.06 -2.97 2.31
CA MET A 165 -5.29 -3.79 2.28
C MET A 165 -6.36 -3.18 1.36
N GLY A 166 -5.97 -2.23 0.50
CA GLY A 166 -6.85 -1.62 -0.49
C GLY A 166 -6.99 -2.49 -1.74
N MET A 167 -7.06 -1.86 -2.90
CA MET A 167 -7.17 -2.55 -4.17
C MET A 167 -5.83 -3.21 -4.56
N GLY A 168 -5.88 -4.49 -4.96
CA GLY A 168 -4.74 -5.23 -5.51
C GLY A 168 -3.99 -6.10 -4.52
N GLU A 169 -3.09 -6.93 -5.05
CA GLU A 169 -2.14 -7.76 -4.28
C GLU A 169 -0.76 -7.10 -4.25
N PRO A 170 -0.31 -6.64 -3.06
CA PRO A 170 0.97 -5.95 -2.93
C PRO A 170 2.17 -6.76 -3.43
N LEU A 171 2.18 -8.09 -3.23
CA LEU A 171 3.30 -8.92 -3.64
C LEU A 171 3.41 -9.11 -5.16
N LEU A 172 2.35 -8.86 -5.92
CA LEU A 172 2.39 -8.79 -7.40
C LEU A 172 2.88 -7.43 -7.92
N THR A 173 3.06 -6.47 -7.02
CA THR A 173 3.57 -5.10 -7.28
C THR A 173 4.83 -4.83 -6.47
N TYR A 174 5.61 -5.89 -6.18
CA TYR A 174 6.70 -5.88 -5.22
C TYR A 174 7.64 -4.67 -5.31
N LYS A 175 8.19 -4.40 -6.52
CA LYS A 175 9.14 -3.30 -6.73
C LYS A 175 8.56 -1.95 -6.29
N ASN A 176 7.35 -1.64 -6.72
CA ASN A 176 6.72 -0.34 -6.45
C ASN A 176 6.23 -0.25 -4.99
N VAL A 177 5.74 -1.35 -4.42
CA VAL A 177 5.39 -1.43 -3.00
C VAL A 177 6.61 -1.20 -2.12
N MET A 178 7.71 -1.93 -2.36
CA MET A 178 8.95 -1.78 -1.60
C MET A 178 9.50 -0.35 -1.70
N ARG A 179 9.53 0.23 -2.90
CA ARG A 179 9.94 1.62 -3.09
C ARG A 179 9.02 2.60 -2.38
N SER A 180 7.70 2.39 -2.40
CA SER A 180 6.76 3.26 -1.67
C SER A 180 6.98 3.20 -0.16
N ILE A 181 7.22 2.00 0.39
CA ILE A 181 7.49 1.80 1.83
C ILE A 181 8.82 2.46 2.21
N GLU A 182 9.84 2.36 1.36
CA GLU A 182 11.11 3.08 1.55
C GLU A 182 10.87 4.59 1.60
N LEU A 183 10.15 5.17 0.64
CA LEU A 183 9.80 6.60 0.63
C LEU A 183 8.96 7.03 1.84
N ILE A 184 8.08 6.16 2.33
CA ILE A 184 7.26 6.43 3.52
C ILE A 184 8.12 6.39 4.79
N SER A 185 9.11 5.49 4.86
CA SER A 185 9.81 5.20 6.12
C SER A 185 11.20 5.79 6.26
N SER A 186 11.84 6.16 5.16
CA SER A 186 13.16 6.77 5.15
C SER A 186 13.14 8.16 5.82
N PRO A 187 14.23 8.57 6.50
CA PRO A 187 14.43 9.95 6.98
C PRO A 187 14.43 10.99 5.86
N GLU A 188 14.75 10.59 4.63
CA GLU A 188 14.69 11.39 3.42
C GLU A 188 13.27 11.51 2.84
N GLY A 189 12.33 10.70 3.35
CA GLY A 189 10.91 10.73 3.00
C GLY A 189 10.01 11.16 4.16
N LEU A 190 8.91 10.44 4.41
CA LEU A 190 7.95 10.80 5.48
C LEU A 190 8.39 10.40 6.90
N ASN A 191 9.54 9.72 7.01
CA ASN A 191 10.15 9.29 8.27
C ASN A 191 9.17 8.53 9.20
N ARG A 192 8.31 7.68 8.62
CA ARG A 192 7.35 6.86 9.38
C ARG A 192 7.99 5.55 9.80
N SER A 193 7.81 5.15 11.05
CA SER A 193 8.35 3.87 11.52
C SER A 193 7.82 2.70 10.68
N PRO A 194 8.69 1.86 10.09
CA PRO A 194 8.27 0.66 9.36
C PRO A 194 7.38 -0.27 10.19
N ARG A 195 7.55 -0.27 11.53
CA ARG A 195 6.74 -1.08 12.46
C ARG A 195 5.27 -0.66 12.53
N ARG A 196 4.91 0.50 11.97
CA ARG A 196 3.54 0.98 11.84
C ARG A 196 2.91 0.65 10.48
N ILE A 197 3.68 0.02 9.59
CA ILE A 197 3.26 -0.44 8.28
C ILE A 197 2.93 -1.94 8.38
N THR A 198 1.81 -2.34 7.80
CA THR A 198 1.44 -3.76 7.63
C THR A 198 1.16 -4.02 6.16
N LEU A 199 1.88 -4.97 5.57
CA LEU A 199 1.63 -5.45 4.22
C LEU A 199 0.73 -6.70 4.30
N SER A 200 -0.45 -6.65 3.68
CA SER A 200 -1.31 -7.83 3.55
C SER A 200 -1.04 -8.58 2.25
N THR A 201 -1.18 -9.90 2.26
CA THR A 201 -1.09 -10.74 1.06
C THR A 201 -2.08 -11.89 1.12
N VAL A 202 -2.57 -12.33 -0.04
CA VAL A 202 -3.35 -13.57 -0.17
C VAL A 202 -2.50 -14.84 -0.03
N GLY A 203 -1.19 -14.71 0.13
CA GLY A 203 -0.29 -15.84 0.27
C GLY A 203 0.39 -16.23 -1.05
N ILE A 204 1.36 -15.45 -1.49
CA ILE A 204 2.28 -15.85 -2.55
C ILE A 204 3.57 -16.32 -1.88
N ALA A 205 3.70 -17.63 -1.61
CA ALA A 205 4.73 -18.19 -0.73
C ALA A 205 6.16 -17.79 -1.15
N LYS A 206 6.45 -17.83 -2.46
CA LYS A 206 7.74 -17.41 -3.02
C LYS A 206 8.06 -15.95 -2.69
N MET A 207 7.07 -15.07 -2.75
CA MET A 207 7.25 -13.64 -2.47
C MET A 207 7.33 -13.36 -0.96
N ILE A 208 6.68 -14.16 -0.12
CA ILE A 208 6.85 -14.10 1.34
C ILE A 208 8.30 -14.47 1.72
N ARG A 209 8.88 -15.50 1.09
CA ARG A 209 10.31 -15.82 1.27
C ARG A 209 11.20 -14.67 0.82
N LYS A 210 10.88 -14.05 -0.33
CA LYS A 210 11.60 -12.86 -0.79
C LYS A 210 11.54 -11.69 0.21
N LEU A 211 10.40 -11.45 0.85
CA LEU A 211 10.30 -10.45 1.93
C LEU A 211 11.25 -10.77 3.10
N ALA A 212 11.41 -12.06 3.42
CA ALA A 212 12.33 -12.50 4.46
C ALA A 212 13.79 -12.28 4.06
N ASP A 213 14.14 -12.60 2.82
CA ASP A 213 15.48 -12.44 2.25
C ASP A 213 15.88 -10.96 2.15
N ASP A 214 14.92 -10.10 1.80
CA ASP A 214 15.11 -8.65 1.76
C ASP A 214 15.08 -8.00 3.17
N GLU A 215 14.96 -8.81 4.23
CA GLU A 215 15.00 -8.40 5.66
C GLU A 215 14.12 -7.18 5.97
N VAL A 216 12.89 -7.23 5.47
CA VAL A 216 11.95 -6.11 5.62
C VAL A 216 11.68 -5.80 7.09
N LYS A 217 11.33 -4.55 7.38
CA LYS A 217 11.12 -4.05 8.76
C LYS A 217 9.64 -3.80 9.11
N PHE A 218 8.73 -4.10 8.19
CA PHE A 218 7.28 -3.92 8.35
C PHE A 218 6.59 -5.24 8.72
N ASN A 219 5.37 -5.14 9.26
CA ASN A 219 4.60 -6.30 9.68
C ASN A 219 3.94 -7.00 8.47
N LEU A 220 3.69 -8.29 8.60
CA LEU A 220 3.02 -9.11 7.59
C LEU A 220 1.60 -9.47 8.06
N ALA A 221 0.61 -9.31 7.20
CA ALA A 221 -0.73 -9.87 7.38
C ALA A 221 -0.99 -10.91 6.29
N LEU A 222 -1.50 -12.07 6.67
CA LEU A 222 -1.99 -13.09 5.73
C LEU A 222 -3.52 -13.00 5.67
N SER A 223 -4.04 -12.76 4.47
CA SER A 223 -5.46 -12.93 4.16
C SER A 223 -5.74 -14.44 4.11
N LEU A 224 -6.14 -15.00 5.26
CA LEU A 224 -6.25 -16.44 5.46
C LEU A 224 -7.65 -16.94 5.10
N HIS A 225 -8.66 -16.39 5.75
CA HIS A 225 -10.11 -16.60 5.57
C HIS A 225 -10.63 -18.04 5.59
N ALA A 226 -9.80 -19.07 5.68
CA ALA A 226 -10.18 -20.44 5.98
C ALA A 226 -8.97 -21.19 6.53
N ALA A 227 -9.19 -22.08 7.50
CA ALA A 227 -8.11 -22.79 8.20
C ALA A 227 -7.88 -24.22 7.70
N ASP A 228 -8.50 -24.57 6.56
CA ASP A 228 -8.31 -25.80 5.81
C ASP A 228 -8.28 -25.49 4.31
N ASP A 229 -7.60 -26.34 3.53
CA ASP A 229 -7.39 -26.11 2.10
C ASP A 229 -8.67 -26.23 1.27
N GLU A 230 -9.63 -27.08 1.67
CA GLU A 230 -10.87 -27.31 0.93
C GLU A 230 -11.72 -26.04 0.89
N LYS A 231 -12.01 -25.48 2.07
CA LYS A 231 -12.73 -24.20 2.19
C LYS A 231 -11.93 -23.09 1.55
N ARG A 232 -10.62 -23.02 1.77
CA ARG A 232 -9.79 -21.95 1.22
C ARG A 232 -9.78 -21.95 -0.31
N ASN A 233 -9.68 -23.11 -0.96
CA ASN A 233 -9.78 -23.24 -2.42
C ASN A 233 -11.11 -22.70 -2.95
N SER A 234 -12.21 -22.92 -2.21
CA SER A 234 -13.55 -22.51 -2.65
C SER A 234 -13.72 -20.98 -2.74
N ILE A 235 -12.99 -20.20 -1.94
CA ILE A 235 -13.11 -18.72 -1.87
C ILE A 235 -11.86 -17.98 -2.39
N MET A 236 -10.70 -18.63 -2.40
CA MET A 236 -9.40 -18.07 -2.77
C MET A 236 -8.64 -19.00 -3.72
N PRO A 237 -8.82 -18.87 -5.05
CA PRO A 237 -8.23 -19.78 -6.05
C PRO A 237 -6.70 -19.93 -5.98
N ILE A 238 -6.00 -18.89 -5.48
CA ILE A 238 -4.54 -18.93 -5.27
C ILE A 238 -4.08 -20.10 -4.37
N ASN A 239 -4.97 -20.61 -3.52
CA ASN A 239 -4.65 -21.71 -2.61
C ASN A 239 -4.36 -23.04 -3.33
N GLU A 240 -4.87 -23.23 -4.54
CA GLU A 240 -4.57 -24.43 -5.35
C GLU A 240 -3.07 -24.51 -5.70
N GLN A 241 -2.41 -23.35 -5.83
CA GLN A 241 -0.97 -23.26 -6.10
C GLN A 241 -0.13 -23.05 -4.83
N ASN A 242 -0.74 -22.51 -3.77
CA ASN A 242 -0.10 -22.16 -2.51
C ASN A 242 -0.98 -22.63 -1.35
N ASN A 243 -1.00 -23.95 -1.13
CA ASN A 243 -1.76 -24.55 -0.03
C ASN A 243 -1.24 -24.09 1.34
N LEU A 244 -2.02 -24.36 2.39
CA LEU A 244 -1.73 -23.90 3.74
C LEU A 244 -0.35 -24.38 4.24
N THR A 245 0.06 -25.61 3.94
CA THR A 245 1.39 -26.11 4.34
C THR A 245 2.50 -25.26 3.74
N VAL A 246 2.49 -25.05 2.42
CA VAL A 246 3.48 -24.25 1.70
C VAL A 246 3.50 -22.80 2.19
N LEU A 247 2.32 -22.23 2.47
CA LEU A 247 2.19 -20.87 3.01
C LEU A 247 2.79 -20.73 4.40
N LEU A 248 2.43 -21.63 5.31
CA LEU A 248 2.89 -21.58 6.69
C LEU A 248 4.39 -21.82 6.80
N ASP A 249 4.96 -22.64 5.91
CA ASP A 249 6.42 -22.83 5.83
C ASP A 249 7.14 -21.55 5.35
N ALA A 250 6.54 -20.81 4.42
CA ALA A 250 7.08 -19.53 3.97
C ALA A 250 6.97 -18.44 5.06
N ILE A 251 5.87 -18.43 5.81
CA ILE A 251 5.65 -17.46 6.89
C ILE A 251 6.53 -17.77 8.11
N ASP A 252 6.72 -19.05 8.45
CA ASP A 252 7.68 -19.44 9.49
C ASP A 252 9.09 -18.99 9.10
N TYR A 253 9.52 -19.23 7.85
CA TYR A 253 10.79 -18.72 7.34
C TYR A 253 10.89 -17.19 7.48
N PHE A 254 9.85 -16.46 7.08
CA PHE A 254 9.77 -15.01 7.26
C PHE A 254 9.90 -14.59 8.72
N TYR A 255 9.23 -15.28 9.64
CA TYR A 255 9.30 -15.01 11.07
C TYR A 255 10.70 -15.26 11.62
N GLN A 256 11.33 -16.39 11.25
CA GLN A 256 12.67 -16.72 11.74
C GLN A 256 13.71 -15.69 11.31
N LYS A 257 13.62 -15.18 10.08
CA LYS A 257 14.52 -14.16 9.52
C LYS A 257 14.30 -12.76 10.10
N THR A 258 13.05 -12.32 10.22
CA THR A 258 12.73 -10.91 10.49
C THR A 258 12.29 -10.63 11.93
N LYS A 259 11.70 -11.64 12.60
CA LYS A 259 10.99 -11.50 13.89
C LYS A 259 9.88 -10.44 13.87
N ASN A 260 9.42 -10.04 12.69
CA ASN A 260 8.33 -9.07 12.54
C ASN A 260 7.00 -9.70 12.98
N LYS A 261 6.04 -8.83 13.34
CA LYS A 261 4.71 -9.30 13.73
C LYS A 261 3.97 -9.86 12.52
N ILE A 262 3.27 -10.97 12.77
CA ILE A 262 2.39 -11.61 11.80
C ILE A 262 0.96 -11.52 12.31
N SER A 263 0.02 -11.20 11.42
CA SER A 263 -1.41 -11.38 11.66
C SER A 263 -2.07 -12.28 10.63
N TYR A 264 -3.12 -12.97 11.04
CA TYR A 264 -4.08 -13.62 10.16
C TYR A 264 -5.33 -12.77 10.09
N GLU A 265 -5.72 -12.38 8.89
CA GLU A 265 -7.01 -11.77 8.62
C GLU A 265 -8.00 -12.88 8.28
N TYR A 266 -9.08 -12.98 9.06
CA TYR A 266 -10.05 -14.06 8.97
C TYR A 266 -11.45 -13.46 8.88
N ILE A 267 -12.04 -13.50 7.68
CA ILE A 267 -13.40 -13.00 7.48
C ILE A 267 -14.33 -14.14 7.85
N THR A 268 -15.29 -13.90 8.74
CA THR A 268 -16.28 -14.91 9.12
C THR A 268 -17.45 -14.85 8.15
N PHE A 269 -17.68 -15.95 7.45
CA PHE A 269 -18.83 -16.21 6.61
C PHE A 269 -19.75 -17.18 7.35
N GLN A 270 -20.99 -16.77 7.52
CA GLN A 270 -22.01 -17.55 8.22
C GLN A 270 -22.13 -18.94 7.59
N ASP A 271 -22.16 -19.97 8.45
CA ASP A 271 -22.33 -21.39 8.09
C ASP A 271 -21.26 -21.94 7.12
N PHE A 272 -20.14 -21.23 6.96
CA PHE A 272 -19.05 -21.64 6.08
C PHE A 272 -17.73 -21.85 6.83
N ASN A 273 -17.26 -20.87 7.58
CA ASN A 273 -15.96 -20.92 8.27
C ASN A 273 -16.01 -20.40 9.71
N ASP A 274 -17.19 -20.40 10.33
CA ASP A 274 -17.48 -19.86 11.65
C ASP A 274 -17.81 -20.93 12.70
N SER A 275 -17.62 -22.21 12.38
CA SER A 275 -17.88 -23.31 13.31
C SER A 275 -16.78 -23.50 14.36
N ILE A 276 -17.09 -24.21 15.45
CA ILE A 276 -16.08 -24.60 16.47
C ILE A 276 -14.96 -25.46 15.85
N ALA A 277 -15.27 -26.28 14.84
CA ALA A 277 -14.27 -27.07 14.14
C ALA A 277 -13.29 -26.17 13.34
N ASP A 278 -13.79 -25.09 12.73
CA ASP A 278 -12.98 -24.10 12.04
C ASP A 278 -12.05 -23.36 12.99
N ALA A 279 -12.58 -22.95 14.15
CA ALA A 279 -11.78 -22.35 15.21
C ALA A 279 -10.68 -23.30 15.71
N ALA A 280 -10.99 -24.60 15.88
CA ALA A 280 -10.00 -25.60 16.28
C ALA A 280 -8.90 -25.79 15.22
N ASN A 281 -9.24 -25.74 13.92
CA ASN A 281 -8.25 -25.77 12.84
C ASN A 281 -7.38 -24.51 12.83
N LEU A 282 -7.98 -23.33 13.02
CA LEU A 282 -7.25 -22.07 13.10
C LEU A 282 -6.24 -22.07 14.27
N VAL A 283 -6.63 -22.60 15.43
CA VAL A 283 -5.74 -22.76 16.60
C VAL A 283 -4.52 -23.61 16.26
N LYS A 284 -4.65 -24.66 15.43
CA LYS A 284 -3.50 -25.47 14.99
C LYS A 284 -2.52 -24.62 14.18
N LEU A 285 -3.01 -23.76 13.29
CA LEU A 285 -2.16 -22.89 12.47
C LEU A 285 -1.43 -21.85 13.34
N CYS A 286 -2.08 -21.33 14.37
CA CYS A 286 -1.51 -20.33 15.28
C CYS A 286 -0.38 -20.87 16.18
N LYS A 287 -0.21 -22.19 16.30
CA LYS A 287 0.84 -22.78 17.14
C LYS A 287 2.24 -22.77 16.52
N ARG A 288 2.37 -22.48 15.22
CA ARG A 288 3.67 -22.53 14.51
C ARG A 288 4.60 -21.36 14.87
N PHE A 289 4.06 -20.17 15.05
CA PHE A 289 4.80 -18.94 15.37
C PHE A 289 3.86 -17.93 16.04
N PRO A 290 4.38 -16.92 16.77
CA PRO A 290 3.55 -15.88 17.38
C PRO A 290 2.76 -15.11 16.32
N VAL A 291 1.44 -15.23 16.37
CA VAL A 291 0.52 -14.62 15.43
C VAL A 291 -0.66 -13.99 16.16
N LYS A 292 -1.19 -12.90 15.61
CA LYS A 292 -2.48 -12.33 16.02
C LYS A 292 -3.55 -12.71 15.02
N VAL A 293 -4.72 -13.11 15.50
CA VAL A 293 -5.87 -13.34 14.62
C VAL A 293 -6.79 -12.13 14.69
N ASN A 294 -7.07 -11.54 13.54
CA ASN A 294 -8.06 -10.50 13.36
C ASN A 294 -9.30 -11.14 12.75
N ILE A 295 -10.35 -11.26 13.57
CA ILE A 295 -11.67 -11.70 13.10
C ILE A 295 -12.38 -10.49 12.50
N ILE A 296 -12.84 -10.62 11.26
CA ILE A 296 -13.42 -9.54 10.47
C ILE A 296 -14.83 -9.94 10.08
N GLU A 297 -15.79 -9.07 10.37
CA GLU A 297 -17.15 -9.21 9.89
C GLU A 297 -17.19 -8.96 8.37
N TYR A 298 -17.90 -9.81 7.62
CA TYR A 298 -18.04 -9.64 6.19
C TYR A 298 -18.94 -8.45 5.88
N ASN A 299 -18.45 -7.50 5.09
CA ASN A 299 -19.25 -6.41 4.54
C ASN A 299 -19.88 -6.89 3.21
N PRO A 300 -21.22 -7.03 3.12
CA PRO A 300 -21.87 -7.48 1.90
C PRO A 300 -21.57 -6.56 0.72
N ILE A 301 -21.38 -7.15 -0.46
CA ILE A 301 -21.17 -6.43 -1.71
C ILE A 301 -22.37 -6.70 -2.59
N GLU A 302 -22.97 -5.64 -3.14
CA GLU A 302 -24.11 -5.79 -4.04
C GLU A 302 -23.72 -6.67 -5.24
N GLY A 303 -24.41 -7.80 -5.42
CA GLY A 303 -24.13 -8.78 -6.47
C GLY A 303 -23.16 -9.91 -6.11
N LEU A 304 -22.79 -10.07 -4.83
CA LEU A 304 -22.00 -11.19 -4.28
C LEU A 304 -22.66 -11.84 -3.07
#